data_AF-A0A645C4I3-F1
#
_entry.id   AF-A0A645C4I3-F1
#
_cell.length_a   1.000
_cell.length_b   1.000
_cell.length_c   1.000
_cell.angle_alpha   90.00
_cell.angle_beta   90.00
_cell.angle_gamma   90.00
#
_symmetry.space_group_name_H-M   'P 1'
#
loop_
_entity.id
_entity.type
_entity.pdbx_description
1 polymer ?
#
loop_
_entity_poly.entity_id
_entity_poly.type
_entity_poly.pdbx_seq_one_letter_code
_entity_poly.pdbx_strand_id
1 'polypeptide(L)' 'MVLWVDELYIKPEYRGCGLGHAFFAFLEKSPHVKRIRLEVESRNERAIALYRRLGYTDLPYSQMMKDL' A
#
# COMPACT_ATOMS: atom_id res chain seq x y z
N MET A 1 -11.00 -7.90 -11.35
CA MET A 1 -10.91 -8.14 -9.89
C MET A 1 -10.08 -7.04 -9.25
N VAL A 2 -10.45 -6.59 -8.05
CA VAL A 2 -9.67 -5.65 -7.25
C VAL A 2 -9.01 -6.43 -6.12
N LEU A 3 -7.70 -6.25 -5.94
CA LEU A 3 -6.97 -6.80 -4.80
C LEU A 3 -6.81 -5.69 -3.77
N TRP A 4 -7.20 -5.94 -2.51
CA TRP A 4 -7.00 -5.01 -1.42
C TRP A 4 -5.91 -5.54 -0.49
N VAL A 5 -4.86 -4.75 -0.31
CA VAL A 5 -3.82 -4.99 0.70
C VAL A 5 -4.27 -4.30 1.98
N ASP A 6 -4.59 -5.10 2.99
CA ASP A 6 -5.05 -4.63 4.30
C ASP A 6 -3.85 -4.21 5.16
N GLU A 7 -2.93 -5.16 5.43
CA GLU A 7 -1.74 -4.90 6.23
C GLU A 7 -0.45 -5.33 5.53
N LEU A 8 0.59 -4.50 5.63
CA LEU A 8 1.95 -4.83 5.24
C LEU A 8 2.93 -4.34 6.30
N TYR A 9 3.57 -5.28 6.98
CA TYR A 9 4.59 -4.99 7.98
C TYR A 9 5.94 -5.55 7.57
N ILE A 10 6.96 -4.68 7.59
CA ILE A 10 8.36 -5.06 7.43
C ILE A 10 9.08 -4.71 8.74
N LYS A 11 9.69 -5.73 9.35
CA LYS A 11 10.48 -5.56 10.59
C LYS A 11 11.56 -4.49 10.40
N PRO A 12 11.86 -3.67 11.44
CA PRO A 12 12.79 -2.56 11.32
C PRO A 12 14.14 -2.91 10.68
N GLU A 13 14.68 -4.08 10.98
CA GLU A 13 16.02 -4.52 10.55
C GLU A 13 16.09 -4.86 9.05
N TYR A 14 14.95 -5.07 8.40
CA TYR A 14 14.86 -5.39 6.96
C TYR A 14 14.26 -4.25 6.13
N ARG A 15 14.10 -3.07 6.73
CA ARG A 15 13.61 -1.87 6.05
C ARG A 15 14.69 -1.28 5.15
N GLY A 16 14.28 -0.77 3.99
CA GLY A 16 15.22 -0.17 3.03
C GLY A 16 15.93 -1.18 2.12
N CYS A 17 15.70 -2.48 2.34
CA CYS A 17 16.27 -3.57 1.52
C CYS A 17 15.44 -3.91 0.26
N GLY A 18 14.54 -3.02 -0.17
CA GLY A 18 13.70 -3.26 -1.37
C GLY A 18 12.53 -4.24 -1.19
N LEU A 19 12.30 -4.80 0.02
CA LEU A 19 11.24 -5.80 0.26
C LEU A 19 9.84 -5.32 -0.09
N GLY A 20 9.50 -4.05 0.20
CA GLY A 20 8.20 -3.49 -0.18
C GLY A 20 7.99 -3.49 -1.69
N HIS A 21 9.01 -3.06 -2.45
CA HIS A 21 8.96 -3.11 -3.91
C HIS A 21 8.80 -4.54 -4.42
N ALA A 22 9.58 -5.49 -3.89
CA ALA A 22 9.49 -6.90 -4.27
C ALA A 22 8.09 -7.48 -3.99
N PHE A 23 7.48 -7.13 -2.87
CA PHE A 23 6.12 -7.53 -2.50
C PHE A 23 5.08 -7.03 -3.52
N PHE A 24 5.07 -5.73 -3.84
CA PHE A 24 4.09 -5.20 -4.80
C PHE A 24 4.33 -5.70 -6.23
N ALA A 25 5.59 -5.85 -6.66
CA ALA A 25 5.93 -6.46 -7.94
C ALA A 25 5.46 -7.93 -8.04
N PHE A 26 5.41 -8.65 -6.92
CA PHE A 26 4.80 -9.97 -6.87
C PHE A 26 3.27 -9.89 -7.01
N LEU A 27 2.60 -8.98 -6.30
CA LEU A 27 1.15 -8.81 -6.39
C LEU A 27 0.68 -8.42 -7.79
N GLU A 28 1.44 -7.59 -8.51
CA GLU A 28 1.13 -7.15 -9.88
C GLU A 28 1.12 -8.30 -10.89
N LYS A 29 1.78 -9.42 -10.59
CA LYS A 29 1.75 -10.63 -11.42
C LYS A 29 0.49 -11.48 -11.21
N SER A 30 -0.38 -11.10 -10.27
CA SER A 30 -1.60 -11.87 -9.98
C SER A 30 -2.56 -11.86 -11.17
N PRO A 31 -2.96 -13.03 -11.70
CA PRO A 31 -3.85 -13.08 -12.84
C PRO A 31 -5.21 -12.48 -12.51
N HIS A 32 -5.83 -11.81 -13.49
CA HIS A 32 -7.16 -11.18 -13.39
C HIS A 32 -7.29 -9.98 -12.42
N VAL A 33 -6.22 -9.60 -11.69
CA VAL A 33 -6.17 -8.35 -10.92
C VAL A 33 -6.03 -7.18 -11.89
N LYS A 34 -6.96 -6.22 -11.80
CA LYS A 34 -6.98 -5.00 -12.63
C LYS A 34 -6.67 -3.74 -11.83
N ARG A 35 -6.66 -3.86 -10.50
CA ARG A 35 -6.40 -2.77 -9.56
C ARG A 35 -5.94 -3.35 -8.24
N ILE A 36 -4.89 -2.76 -7.68
CA ILE A 36 -4.49 -2.98 -6.29
C ILE A 36 -4.90 -1.73 -5.50
N ARG A 37 -5.49 -1.92 -4.34
CA ARG A 37 -5.82 -0.86 -3.38
C ARG A 37 -5.09 -1.13 -2.07
N LEU A 38 -4.77 -0.06 -1.37
CA LEU A 38 -4.22 -0.08 -0.02
C LEU A 38 -4.68 1.18 0.69
N GLU A 39 -4.62 1.16 2.01
CA GLU A 39 -4.73 2.35 2.84
C GLU A 39 -3.36 2.67 3.44
N VAL A 40 -3.11 3.96 3.65
CA VAL A 40 -1.85 4.41 4.25
C VAL A 40 -2.11 5.63 5.11
N GLU A 41 -1.58 5.59 6.33
CA GLU A 41 -1.62 6.73 7.23
C GLU A 41 -0.79 7.88 6.66
N SER A 42 -1.30 9.11 6.72
CA SER A 42 -0.66 10.31 6.16
C SER A 42 0.77 10.54 6.69
N ARG A 43 1.02 10.15 7.95
CA ARG A 43 2.36 10.24 8.59
C ARG A 43 3.35 9.17 8.13
N ASN A 44 2.94 8.17 7.35
CA ASN A 44 3.81 7.11 6.87
C ASN A 44 4.49 7.50 5.56
N GLU A 45 5.26 8.59 5.60
CA GLU A 45 5.90 9.23 4.44
C GLU A 45 6.71 8.25 3.60
N ARG A 46 7.40 7.30 4.25
CA ARG A 46 8.23 6.31 3.56
C ARG A 46 7.39 5.32 2.75
N ALA A 47 6.25 4.87 3.27
CA ALA A 47 5.35 4.00 2.54
C ALA A 47 4.66 4.77 1.40
N ILE A 48 4.20 5.99 1.68
CA ILE A 48 3.61 6.88 0.66
C ILE A 48 4.60 7.09 -0.50
N ALA A 49 5.86 7.42 -0.20
CA ALA A 49 6.89 7.62 -1.22
C ALA A 49 7.16 6.36 -2.05
N LEU A 50 7.09 5.17 -1.44
CA LEU A 50 7.17 3.90 -2.18
C LEU A 50 5.95 3.74 -3.11
N TYR A 51 4.74 3.90 -2.60
CA TYR A 51 3.51 3.71 -3.37
C TYR A 51 3.42 4.69 -4.54
N ARG A 52 3.82 5.95 -4.36
CA ARG A 52 3.89 6.92 -5.46
C ARG A 52 4.90 6.54 -6.53
N ARG A 53 6.08 6.04 -6.16
CA ARG A 53 7.06 5.51 -7.13
C ARG A 53 6.53 4.31 -7.90
N LEU A 54 5.67 3.50 -7.28
CA LEU A 54 4.98 2.38 -7.91
C LEU A 54 3.74 2.80 -8.72
N GLY A 55 3.45 4.10 -8.84
CA GLY A 55 2.35 4.62 -9.67
C GLY A 55 0.98 4.67 -8.97
N TYR A 56 0.92 4.50 -7.65
CA TYR A 56 -0.32 4.70 -6.90
C TYR A 56 -0.71 6.18 -6.84
N THR A 57 -2.00 6.45 -6.89
CA THR A 57 -2.58 7.79 -6.77
C THR A 57 -3.49 7.86 -5.55
N ASP A 58 -3.61 9.04 -4.93
CA ASP A 58 -4.58 9.23 -3.84
C ASP A 58 -5.99 9.02 -4.34
N LEU A 59 -6.85 8.53 -3.45
CA LEU A 59 -8.29 8.59 -3.60
C LEU A 59 -8.82 9.62 -2.60
N PRO A 60 -9.78 10.49 -3.00
CA PRO A 60 -10.43 11.37 -2.05
C PRO A 60 -11.27 10.52 -1.10
N TYR A 61 -10.82 10.37 0.14
CA TYR A 61 -11.44 9.47 1.10
C TYR A 61 -11.97 10.26 2.31
N SER A 62 -13.26 10.09 2.59
CA SER A 62 -13.94 10.69 3.74
C SER A 62 -14.20 9.60 4.76
N GLN A 63 -13.35 9.48 5.77
CA GLN A 63 -13.65 8.66 6.95
C GLN A 63 -14.40 9.51 7.98
N MET A 64 -15.36 8.87 8.66
CA MET A 64 -16.12 9.47 9.75
C MET A 64 -16.18 8.44 10.88
N MET A 65 -16.06 8.89 12.12
CA MET A 65 -16.25 8.07 13.31
C MET A 65 -17.17 8.79 14.29
N LYS A 66 -17.91 8.01 15.08
CA LYS A 66 -18.72 8.51 16.20
C LYS A 66 -18.48 7.60 17.39
N ASP A 67 -17.85 8.15 18.42
CA ASP A 67 -17.83 7.52 19.73
C ASP A 67 -19.17 7.78 20.43
N LEU A 68 -19.67 6.80 21.18
CA LEU A 68 -20.93 6.89 21.94
C LEU A 68 -20.66 7.26 23.40
#